data_AF-A0A850AUQ1-F1
#
_entry.id   AF-A0A850AUQ1-F1
#
_cell.length_a   1.000
_cell.length_b   1.000
_cell.length_c   1.000
_cell.angle_alpha   90.00
_cell.angle_beta   90.00
_cell.angle_gamma   90.00
#
_symmetry.space_group_name_H-M   'P 1'
#
loop_
_entity.id
_entity.type
_entity.pdbx_description
1 polymer ?
#
loop_
_entity_poly.entity_id
_entity_poly.type
_entity_poly.pdbx_seq_one_letter_code
_entity_poly.pdbx_strand_id
1 'polypeptide(L)'
;MRLIIGGLAALTSFIAAGLQAPQGPLQALRDDREVHLGNVRQVTTTGGYAEAYWSSNGDKLICQVRRGDMKADQMFVLNVDGTDERRVSDGTGRCTCGYFLHGDKEILYSSTAGCAEEPPPPPDRSQGYVWPVWNMYAIYRAQADGTGARPILPRTVQKGTRTAYYAEATVSRDGTRVIFTSNMDGDLDIYSMKPDGSDVRRLTNREGYDGGPFYSPDGTMFVWRAYYPPNAQVRAEYRDLLAKELVKPSRMDLWVARADGTNPRQVTNLKAASFAPSFAPDGKKIIFSSNHHDPAGRLFDLFLVNLDGSGLEQITYGGEFDCFPMFSPDGTKLVWCSNRNGPSRQTDIFIADWIP
;
A
#
# COMPACT_ATOMS: atom_id res chain seq x y z
N MET A 1 25.45 12.98 -15.23
CA MET A 1 26.31 13.17 -16.40
C MET A 1 25.58 12.57 -17.61
N ARG A 2 24.88 13.41 -18.39
CA ARG A 2 24.21 13.01 -19.64
C ARG A 2 25.25 13.08 -20.75
N LEU A 3 25.34 12.04 -21.59
CA LEU A 3 25.93 12.16 -22.91
C LEU A 3 24.84 11.91 -23.96
N ILE A 4 24.75 12.83 -24.90
CA ILE A 4 23.94 12.81 -26.11
C ILE A 4 24.82 12.23 -27.22
N ILE A 5 24.31 11.30 -28.02
CA ILE A 5 24.75 11.09 -29.41
C ILE A 5 23.50 10.78 -30.25
N GLY A 6 23.28 11.55 -31.32
CA GLY A 6 22.26 11.31 -32.33
C GLY A 6 22.84 10.64 -33.58
N GLY A 7 21.97 10.11 -34.46
CA GLY A 7 22.35 9.71 -35.83
C GLY A 7 21.46 8.64 -36.47
N LEU A 8 20.69 9.09 -37.46
CA LEU A 8 19.88 8.45 -38.52
C LEU A 8 20.02 6.94 -38.88
N ALA A 9 18.84 6.30 -38.98
CA ALA A 9 18.24 5.50 -40.07
C ALA A 9 18.97 4.33 -40.76
N ALA A 10 18.37 3.13 -40.66
CA ALA A 10 18.22 2.18 -41.78
C ALA A 10 17.01 1.26 -41.54
N LEU A 11 16.06 1.23 -42.50
CA LEU A 11 14.99 0.23 -42.57
C LEU A 11 15.59 -1.14 -42.91
N THR A 12 15.32 -2.15 -42.09
CA THR A 12 15.35 -3.55 -42.51
C THR A 12 14.16 -4.29 -41.89
N SER A 13 13.32 -4.87 -42.73
CA SER A 13 12.23 -5.75 -42.34
C SER A 13 12.81 -7.05 -41.77
N PHE A 14 12.46 -7.38 -40.52
CA PHE A 14 12.67 -8.71 -39.96
C PHE A 14 11.32 -9.38 -39.65
N ILE A 15 11.19 -10.58 -40.18
CA ILE A 15 10.10 -11.52 -39.98
C ILE A 15 9.96 -11.79 -38.48
N ALA A 16 8.72 -11.70 -37.98
CA ALA A 16 8.36 -12.02 -36.61
C ALA A 16 8.63 -13.51 -36.32
N ALA A 17 9.70 -13.78 -35.58
CA ALA A 17 9.85 -15.00 -34.81
C ALA A 17 9.48 -14.65 -33.36
N GLY A 18 8.32 -15.14 -32.91
CA GLY A 18 7.93 -15.02 -31.51
C GLY A 18 8.99 -15.66 -30.63
N LEU A 19 9.76 -14.84 -29.93
CA LEU A 19 10.60 -15.29 -28.83
C LEU A 19 9.66 -15.61 -27.66
N GLN A 20 9.24 -16.86 -27.61
CA GLN A 20 8.70 -17.45 -26.40
C GLN A 20 9.83 -17.43 -25.37
N ALA A 21 9.65 -16.67 -24.29
CA ALA A 21 10.63 -16.63 -23.20
C ALA A 21 10.86 -18.07 -22.69
N PRO A 22 12.11 -18.45 -22.37
CA PRO A 22 12.38 -19.79 -21.88
C PRO A 22 11.65 -19.96 -20.55
N GLN A 23 10.64 -20.84 -20.54
CA GLN A 23 10.07 -21.37 -19.32
C GLN A 23 11.13 -22.27 -18.68
N GLY A 24 12.00 -21.67 -17.88
CA GLY A 24 12.84 -22.41 -16.95
C GLY A 24 11.97 -23.28 -16.05
N PRO A 25 12.52 -24.37 -15.48
CA PRO A 25 11.76 -25.21 -14.57
C PRO A 25 11.18 -24.34 -13.47
N LEU A 26 9.89 -24.53 -13.15
CA LEU A 26 9.20 -23.91 -12.01
C LEU A 26 10.13 -23.96 -10.78
N GLN A 27 10.82 -22.86 -10.53
CA GLN A 27 11.53 -22.66 -9.28
C GLN A 27 10.45 -22.75 -8.22
N ALA A 28 10.67 -23.56 -7.16
CA ALA A 28 9.68 -23.64 -6.09
C ALA A 28 9.38 -22.21 -5.63
N LEU A 29 8.14 -21.74 -5.85
CA LEU A 29 7.72 -20.36 -5.51
C LEU A 29 7.81 -20.09 -3.99
N ARG A 30 8.05 -21.16 -3.23
CA ARG A 30 8.13 -21.23 -1.79
C ARG A 30 9.54 -21.70 -1.39
N ASP A 31 10.12 -21.03 -0.41
CA ASP A 31 11.32 -21.50 0.30
C ASP A 31 10.92 -22.48 1.43
N ASP A 32 11.71 -23.53 1.68
CA ASP A 32 11.39 -24.56 2.68
C ASP A 32 11.18 -24.01 4.11
N ARG A 33 11.74 -22.83 4.42
CA ARG A 33 11.55 -22.13 5.70
C ARG A 33 10.20 -21.42 5.81
N GLU A 34 9.51 -21.17 4.70
CA GLU A 34 8.19 -20.53 4.66
C GLU A 34 7.11 -21.54 5.10
N VAL A 35 7.15 -21.98 6.36
CA VAL A 35 6.32 -23.07 6.90
C VAL A 35 4.83 -22.74 6.92
N HIS A 36 4.48 -21.45 6.99
CA HIS A 36 3.10 -20.96 7.01
C HIS A 36 2.46 -20.81 5.61
N LEU A 37 3.25 -20.95 4.53
CA LEU A 37 2.80 -20.71 3.16
C LEU A 37 2.62 -22.03 2.40
N GLY A 38 1.39 -22.55 2.37
CA GLY A 38 1.00 -23.69 1.55
C GLY A 38 0.61 -23.30 0.13
N ASN A 39 0.81 -24.19 -0.84
CA ASN A 39 0.32 -24.03 -2.23
C ASN A 39 0.54 -22.63 -2.83
N VAL A 40 1.76 -22.08 -2.67
CA VAL A 40 2.11 -20.74 -3.17
C VAL A 40 1.89 -20.67 -4.67
N ARG A 41 1.17 -19.64 -5.10
CA ARG A 41 0.79 -19.39 -6.49
C ARG A 41 1.06 -17.94 -6.85
N GLN A 42 1.78 -17.75 -7.95
CA GLN A 42 1.97 -16.46 -8.59
C GLN A 42 0.73 -16.14 -9.41
N VAL A 43 -0.03 -15.12 -8.99
CA VAL A 43 -1.31 -14.73 -9.60
C VAL A 43 -1.08 -13.88 -10.85
N THR A 44 -0.04 -13.05 -10.87
CA THR A 44 0.31 -12.18 -12.00
C THR A 44 1.76 -12.39 -12.43
N THR A 45 2.07 -12.14 -13.70
CA THR A 45 3.42 -12.35 -14.25
C THR A 45 3.91 -11.20 -15.13
N THR A 46 3.17 -10.10 -15.18
CA THR A 46 3.48 -8.97 -16.09
C THR A 46 4.18 -7.81 -15.38
N GLY A 47 4.22 -7.84 -14.05
CA GLY A 47 4.88 -6.83 -13.26
C GLY A 47 4.13 -5.51 -13.13
N GLY A 48 4.66 -4.68 -12.23
CA GLY A 48 4.12 -3.34 -11.98
C GLY A 48 2.90 -3.34 -11.07
N TYR A 49 2.67 -4.42 -10.32
CA TYR A 49 1.60 -4.51 -9.33
C TYR A 49 2.10 -4.04 -7.95
N ALA A 50 1.20 -3.49 -7.15
CA ALA A 50 1.42 -3.20 -5.74
C ALA A 50 0.06 -3.19 -5.01
N GLU A 51 0.07 -3.21 -3.68
CA GLU A 51 -1.12 -2.94 -2.85
C GLU A 51 -2.35 -3.78 -3.23
N ALA A 52 -2.22 -5.10 -3.25
CA ALA A 52 -3.31 -6.02 -3.56
C ALA A 52 -4.12 -6.39 -2.31
N TYR A 53 -5.42 -6.09 -2.30
CA TYR A 53 -6.31 -6.32 -1.15
C TYR A 53 -7.57 -7.10 -1.56
N TRP A 54 -8.02 -7.97 -0.66
CA TRP A 54 -9.14 -8.88 -0.88
C TRP A 54 -10.49 -8.16 -0.97
N SER A 55 -11.36 -8.67 -1.85
CA SER A 55 -12.81 -8.46 -1.76
C SER A 55 -13.37 -9.10 -0.50
N SER A 56 -14.53 -8.62 -0.05
CA SER A 56 -15.27 -9.11 1.12
C SER A 56 -15.67 -10.58 0.98
N ASN A 57 -15.95 -11.01 -0.26
CA ASN A 57 -16.26 -12.39 -0.62
C ASN A 57 -15.02 -13.27 -0.84
N GLY A 58 -13.82 -12.69 -0.92
CA GLY A 58 -12.57 -13.44 -1.11
C GLY A 58 -12.35 -14.00 -2.51
N ASP A 59 -13.07 -13.50 -3.52
CA ASP A 59 -13.01 -13.96 -4.91
C ASP A 59 -12.28 -13.00 -5.86
N LYS A 60 -12.04 -11.75 -5.42
CA LYS A 60 -11.35 -10.71 -6.19
C LYS A 60 -10.28 -10.01 -5.37
N LEU A 61 -9.39 -9.34 -6.09
CA LEU A 61 -8.42 -8.41 -5.55
C LEU A 61 -8.64 -7.04 -6.19
N ILE A 62 -8.40 -5.98 -5.43
CA ILE A 62 -8.15 -4.64 -5.94
C ILE A 62 -6.67 -4.34 -5.75
N CYS A 63 -6.00 -3.81 -6.78
CA CYS A 63 -4.56 -3.58 -6.75
C CYS A 63 -4.17 -2.31 -7.50
N GLN A 64 -3.01 -1.77 -7.13
CA GLN A 64 -2.33 -0.71 -7.86
C GLN A 64 -1.53 -1.33 -9.01
N VAL A 65 -1.58 -0.70 -10.18
CA VAL A 65 -0.85 -1.13 -11.37
C VAL A 65 -0.17 0.04 -12.06
N ARG A 66 1.09 -0.15 -12.46
CA ARG A 66 1.83 0.74 -13.35
C ARG A 66 2.75 -0.03 -14.28
N ARG A 67 2.46 0.04 -15.58
CA ARG A 67 3.25 -0.64 -16.63
C ARG A 67 3.17 0.10 -17.96
N GLY A 68 4.09 -0.21 -18.88
CA GLY A 68 4.07 0.32 -20.24
C GLY A 68 4.14 1.85 -20.30
N ASP A 69 3.22 2.44 -21.07
CA ASP A 69 3.10 3.89 -21.32
C ASP A 69 2.20 4.62 -20.30
N MET A 70 1.75 3.93 -19.25
CA MET A 70 0.94 4.54 -18.19
C MET A 70 1.71 5.67 -17.52
N LYS A 71 1.11 6.86 -17.52
CA LYS A 71 1.71 8.08 -16.94
C LYS A 71 1.86 8.01 -15.42
N ALA A 72 0.99 7.27 -14.76
CA ALA A 72 1.01 7.06 -13.32
C ALA A 72 0.30 5.76 -12.93
N ASP A 73 0.46 5.39 -11.66
CA ASP A 73 -0.21 4.26 -11.04
C ASP A 73 -1.73 4.43 -11.10
N GLN A 74 -2.44 3.34 -11.39
CA GLN A 74 -3.90 3.27 -11.54
C GLN A 74 -4.46 2.09 -10.77
N MET A 75 -5.76 2.08 -10.52
CA MET A 75 -6.44 1.01 -9.79
C MET A 75 -7.03 -0.01 -10.74
N PHE A 76 -6.82 -1.29 -10.44
CA PHE A 76 -7.36 -2.42 -11.16
C PHE A 76 -8.07 -3.38 -10.21
N VAL A 77 -9.02 -4.12 -10.76
CA VAL A 77 -9.64 -5.29 -10.12
C VAL A 77 -9.35 -6.50 -10.98
N LEU A 78 -9.11 -7.64 -10.35
CA LEU A 78 -8.91 -8.94 -10.98
C LEU A 78 -9.48 -10.06 -10.10
N ASN A 79 -9.79 -11.21 -10.70
CA ASN A 79 -10.11 -12.42 -9.95
C ASN A 79 -8.85 -12.97 -9.27
N VAL A 80 -9.04 -13.76 -8.22
CA VAL A 80 -7.95 -14.32 -7.41
C VAL A 80 -7.11 -15.38 -8.14
N ASP A 81 -7.55 -15.80 -9.32
CA ASP A 81 -6.83 -16.66 -10.26
C ASP A 81 -6.03 -15.87 -11.33
N GLY A 82 -6.08 -14.53 -11.28
CA GLY A 82 -5.36 -13.64 -12.20
C GLY A 82 -6.16 -13.23 -13.44
N THR A 83 -7.38 -13.75 -13.61
CA THR A 83 -8.25 -13.44 -14.75
C THR A 83 -9.09 -12.16 -14.54
N ASP A 84 -9.77 -11.71 -15.60
CA ASP A 84 -10.69 -10.55 -15.57
C ASP A 84 -10.06 -9.27 -15.01
N GLU A 85 -8.77 -9.06 -15.33
CA GLU A 85 -8.07 -7.85 -14.94
C GLU A 85 -8.62 -6.63 -15.71
N ARG A 86 -9.14 -5.65 -14.97
CA ARG A 86 -9.73 -4.43 -15.54
C ARG A 86 -9.42 -3.20 -14.71
N ARG A 87 -9.17 -2.07 -15.39
CA ARG A 87 -8.97 -0.77 -14.73
C ARG A 87 -10.29 -0.27 -14.14
N VAL A 88 -10.26 0.23 -12.91
CA VAL A 88 -11.41 0.83 -12.21
C VAL A 88 -11.23 2.31 -11.90
N SER A 89 -10.03 2.85 -12.03
CA SER A 89 -9.81 4.29 -12.07
C SER A 89 -9.99 4.85 -13.48
N ASP A 90 -10.24 6.14 -13.59
CA ASP A 90 -10.55 6.82 -14.85
C ASP A 90 -9.36 7.00 -15.80
N GLY A 91 -8.14 6.66 -15.36
CA GLY A 91 -6.91 6.85 -16.15
C GLY A 91 -6.24 8.19 -15.94
N THR A 92 -6.78 9.06 -15.07
CA THR A 92 -6.26 10.40 -14.78
C THR A 92 -5.64 10.46 -13.39
N GLY A 93 -4.69 11.40 -13.22
CA GLY A 93 -3.94 11.53 -11.98
C GLY A 93 -3.15 10.28 -11.61
N ARG A 94 -2.60 10.26 -10.38
CA ARG A 94 -1.99 9.07 -9.78
C ARG A 94 -2.94 8.48 -8.76
N CYS A 95 -3.10 7.15 -8.76
CA CYS A 95 -3.93 6.43 -7.82
C CYS A 95 -3.11 5.58 -6.85
N THR A 96 -3.64 5.34 -5.64
CA THR A 96 -3.05 4.47 -4.61
C THR A 96 -4.14 3.98 -3.65
N CYS A 97 -3.84 2.93 -2.88
CA CYS A 97 -4.63 2.45 -1.74
C CYS A 97 -6.09 2.16 -2.07
N GLY A 98 -6.31 1.13 -2.91
CA GLY A 98 -7.65 0.65 -3.25
C GLY A 98 -8.25 -0.24 -2.18
N TYR A 99 -9.58 -0.21 -2.02
CA TYR A 99 -10.29 -1.11 -1.11
C TYR A 99 -11.73 -1.34 -1.58
N PHE A 100 -12.31 -2.49 -1.24
CA PHE A 100 -13.74 -2.76 -1.48
C PHE A 100 -14.61 -2.26 -0.31
N LEU A 101 -15.85 -1.88 -0.57
CA LEU A 101 -16.83 -1.56 0.47
C LEU A 101 -18.25 -2.03 0.10
N HIS A 102 -19.11 -2.09 1.13
CA HIS A 102 -20.52 -2.48 1.02
C HIS A 102 -20.75 -3.85 0.35
N GLY A 103 -19.95 -4.86 0.72
CA GLY A 103 -20.06 -6.21 0.15
C GLY A 103 -19.71 -6.23 -1.33
N ASP A 104 -18.60 -5.58 -1.69
CA ASP A 104 -17.98 -5.58 -3.02
C ASP A 104 -18.77 -4.88 -4.12
N LYS A 105 -19.80 -4.10 -3.75
CA LYS A 105 -20.61 -3.29 -4.69
C LYS A 105 -19.92 -2.01 -5.10
N GLU A 106 -19.02 -1.52 -4.27
CA GLU A 106 -18.31 -0.27 -4.47
C GLU A 106 -16.84 -0.45 -4.13
N ILE A 107 -16.05 0.51 -4.59
CA ILE A 107 -14.63 0.63 -4.28
C ILE A 107 -14.31 2.01 -3.75
N LEU A 108 -13.22 2.07 -3.01
CA LEU A 108 -12.59 3.28 -2.53
C LEU A 108 -11.14 3.27 -2.99
N TYR A 109 -10.61 4.41 -3.39
CA TYR A 109 -9.20 4.56 -3.73
C TYR A 109 -8.79 6.02 -3.61
N SER A 110 -7.50 6.29 -3.48
CA SER A 110 -7.00 7.65 -3.38
C SER A 110 -6.47 8.09 -4.74
N SER A 111 -6.80 9.29 -5.20
CA SER A 111 -6.33 9.80 -6.49
C SER A 111 -6.07 11.31 -6.51
N THR A 112 -5.10 11.71 -7.33
CA THR A 112 -4.82 13.12 -7.66
C THR A 112 -5.66 13.64 -8.83
N ALA A 113 -6.61 12.85 -9.35
CA ALA A 113 -7.50 13.22 -10.45
C ALA A 113 -8.24 14.55 -10.18
N GLY A 114 -8.49 15.33 -11.23
CA GLY A 114 -9.19 16.61 -11.11
C GLY A 114 -8.39 17.77 -10.50
N CYS A 115 -7.11 17.56 -10.13
CA CYS A 115 -6.23 18.64 -9.69
C CYS A 115 -5.33 19.19 -10.81
N ALA A 116 -4.96 18.35 -11.79
CA ALA A 116 -4.14 18.72 -12.94
C ALA A 116 -4.43 17.77 -14.11
N GLU A 117 -4.09 18.20 -15.32
CA GLU A 117 -4.18 17.38 -16.54
C GLU A 117 -3.18 16.21 -16.51
N GLU A 118 -1.96 16.48 -16.04
CA GLU A 118 -0.90 15.48 -15.92
C GLU A 118 -0.73 15.02 -14.46
N PRO A 119 -0.43 13.74 -14.21
CA PRO A 119 -0.08 13.27 -12.89
C PRO A 119 1.17 14.00 -12.35
N PRO A 120 1.26 14.22 -11.03
CA PRO A 120 2.43 14.88 -10.45
C PRO A 120 3.72 14.10 -10.75
N PRO A 121 4.82 14.82 -11.03
CA PRO A 121 6.11 14.17 -11.32
C PRO A 121 6.62 13.43 -10.08
N PRO A 122 7.54 12.46 -10.24
CA PRO A 122 8.23 11.87 -9.09
C PRO A 122 8.92 12.95 -8.23
N PRO A 123 8.99 12.76 -6.89
CA PRO A 123 9.65 13.72 -6.02
C PRO A 123 11.15 13.84 -6.33
N ASP A 124 11.72 15.01 -6.05
CA ASP A 124 13.16 15.24 -6.16
C ASP A 124 13.93 14.33 -5.19
N ARG A 125 14.84 13.52 -5.75
CA ARG A 125 15.66 12.56 -5.00
C ARG A 125 16.92 13.18 -4.40
N SER A 126 17.17 14.48 -4.60
CA SER A 126 18.28 15.20 -3.94
C SER A 126 18.19 15.15 -2.41
N GLN A 127 16.97 14.98 -1.87
CA GLN A 127 16.68 14.83 -0.44
C GLN A 127 16.76 13.38 0.07
N GLY A 128 17.24 12.45 -0.76
CA GLY A 128 17.26 11.01 -0.50
C GLY A 128 15.97 10.31 -0.91
N TYR A 129 15.71 9.15 -0.32
CA TYR A 129 14.46 8.40 -0.54
C TYR A 129 13.33 9.03 0.28
N VAL A 130 12.39 9.65 -0.43
CA VAL A 130 11.22 10.36 0.15
C VAL A 130 9.94 9.89 -0.52
N TRP A 131 8.84 9.95 0.22
CA TRP A 131 7.51 9.72 -0.30
C TRP A 131 6.73 11.02 -0.43
N PRO A 132 6.03 11.22 -1.56
CA PRO A 132 5.14 12.34 -1.71
C PRO A 132 3.82 12.11 -0.96
N VAL A 133 3.43 13.09 -0.15
CA VAL A 133 2.14 13.16 0.55
C VAL A 133 1.35 14.35 0.01
N TRP A 134 1.19 14.38 -1.32
CA TRP A 134 0.63 15.54 -2.01
C TRP A 134 -0.77 15.88 -1.56
N ASN A 135 -1.03 17.15 -1.24
CA ASN A 135 -2.37 17.63 -0.88
C ASN A 135 -3.38 17.59 -2.05
N MET A 136 -2.94 17.09 -3.21
CA MET A 136 -3.76 16.74 -4.36
C MET A 136 -4.49 15.40 -4.19
N TYR A 137 -4.07 14.51 -3.29
CA TYR A 137 -4.78 13.25 -3.09
C TYR A 137 -6.12 13.47 -2.43
N ALA A 138 -7.18 12.96 -3.05
CA ALA A 138 -8.48 12.80 -2.43
C ALA A 138 -8.87 11.33 -2.42
N ILE A 139 -9.71 10.95 -1.45
CA ILE A 139 -10.34 9.64 -1.43
C ILE A 139 -11.58 9.68 -2.35
N TYR A 140 -11.58 8.84 -3.37
CA TYR A 140 -12.66 8.61 -4.31
C TYR A 140 -13.47 7.39 -3.89
N ARG A 141 -14.79 7.48 -4.06
CA ARG A 141 -15.70 6.33 -4.04
C ARG A 141 -16.31 6.16 -5.42
N ALA A 142 -16.39 4.92 -5.87
CA ALA A 142 -16.97 4.54 -7.15
C ALA A 142 -17.77 3.23 -7.01
N GLN A 143 -18.60 2.92 -8.01
CA GLN A 143 -19.14 1.57 -8.17
C GLN A 143 -17.99 0.56 -8.42
N ALA A 144 -18.22 -0.72 -8.17
CA ALA A 144 -17.18 -1.75 -8.33
C ALA A 144 -16.62 -1.87 -9.76
N ASP A 145 -17.38 -1.43 -10.77
CA ASP A 145 -16.93 -1.33 -12.16
C ASP A 145 -16.09 -0.06 -12.45
N GLY A 146 -15.94 0.84 -11.47
CA GLY A 146 -15.22 2.11 -11.58
C GLY A 146 -16.11 3.30 -11.95
N THR A 147 -17.39 3.10 -12.26
CA THR A 147 -18.28 4.19 -12.68
C THR A 147 -18.71 5.08 -11.52
N GLY A 148 -19.05 6.33 -11.84
CA GLY A 148 -19.56 7.29 -10.86
C GLY A 148 -18.53 7.74 -9.81
N ALA A 149 -17.24 7.60 -10.10
CA ALA A 149 -16.16 7.99 -9.21
C ALA A 149 -16.26 9.46 -8.80
N ARG A 150 -16.24 9.72 -7.48
CA ARG A 150 -16.27 11.07 -6.92
C ARG A 150 -15.51 11.14 -5.59
N PRO A 151 -14.90 12.29 -5.25
CA PRO A 151 -14.31 12.50 -3.94
C PRO A 151 -15.38 12.46 -2.85
N ILE A 152 -15.08 11.85 -1.70
CA ILE A 152 -16.01 11.75 -0.55
C ILE A 152 -15.72 12.75 0.56
N LEU A 153 -14.61 13.48 0.47
CA LEU A 153 -14.26 14.60 1.35
C LEU A 153 -14.02 15.87 0.52
N PRO A 154 -14.29 17.05 1.08
CA PRO A 154 -13.89 18.30 0.45
C PRO A 154 -12.35 18.35 0.37
N ARG A 155 -11.84 18.77 -0.80
CA ARG A 155 -10.39 18.95 -0.99
C ARG A 155 -9.82 20.04 -0.09
N THR A 156 -10.62 21.06 0.22
CA THR A 156 -10.24 22.16 1.11
C THR A 156 -10.67 21.87 2.54
N VAL A 157 -9.76 22.12 3.49
CA VAL A 157 -10.01 22.02 4.93
C VAL A 157 -10.40 23.40 5.51
N GLN A 158 -10.97 23.43 6.72
CA GLN A 158 -11.46 24.60 7.49
C GLN A 158 -11.09 26.00 6.94
N LYS A 159 -12.10 26.86 6.73
CA LYS A 159 -12.03 28.22 6.16
C LYS A 159 -11.52 28.33 4.70
N GLY A 160 -11.42 27.22 3.95
CA GLY A 160 -11.27 27.28 2.49
C GLY A 160 -9.91 27.82 2.00
N THR A 161 -8.89 27.80 2.86
CA THR A 161 -7.57 28.38 2.57
C THR A 161 -6.50 27.35 2.24
N ARG A 162 -6.70 26.05 2.53
CA ARG A 162 -5.70 24.97 2.38
C ARG A 162 -6.33 23.68 1.87
N THR A 163 -5.60 22.93 1.05
CA THR A 163 -5.89 21.52 0.71
C THR A 163 -5.18 20.55 1.63
N ALA A 164 -5.66 19.30 1.70
CA ALA A 164 -5.07 18.27 2.53
C ALA A 164 -4.87 16.96 1.76
N TYR A 165 -3.88 16.19 2.19
CA TYR A 165 -3.65 14.82 1.76
C TYR A 165 -4.76 13.93 2.32
N TYR A 166 -5.40 13.13 1.48
CA TYR A 166 -6.30 12.05 1.90
C TYR A 166 -5.93 10.78 1.17
N ALA A 167 -5.27 9.84 1.86
CA ALA A 167 -4.98 8.54 1.26
C ALA A 167 -4.82 7.43 2.29
N GLU A 168 -4.29 6.28 1.84
CA GLU A 168 -3.97 5.12 2.69
C GLU A 168 -5.22 4.57 3.39
N ALA A 169 -6.36 4.70 2.72
CA ALA A 169 -7.65 4.39 3.31
C ALA A 169 -7.97 2.89 3.25
N THR A 170 -8.47 2.35 4.36
CA THR A 170 -9.00 0.99 4.48
C THR A 170 -10.38 1.03 5.14
N VAL A 171 -11.10 -0.08 5.09
CA VAL A 171 -12.49 -0.17 5.55
C VAL A 171 -12.63 -1.24 6.62
N SER A 172 -13.42 -0.97 7.66
CA SER A 172 -13.78 -1.96 8.68
C SER A 172 -14.52 -3.14 8.06
N ARG A 173 -14.41 -4.34 8.64
CA ARG A 173 -14.98 -5.57 8.06
C ARG A 173 -16.50 -5.52 7.90
N ASP A 174 -17.19 -4.79 8.79
CA ASP A 174 -18.62 -4.53 8.75
C ASP A 174 -19.03 -3.42 7.73
N GLY A 175 -18.05 -2.75 7.12
CA GLY A 175 -18.25 -1.68 6.15
C GLY A 175 -18.72 -0.35 6.74
N THR A 176 -18.76 -0.19 8.07
CA THR A 176 -19.36 0.99 8.71
C THR A 176 -18.39 2.17 8.88
N ARG A 177 -17.09 1.92 8.78
CA ARG A 177 -16.03 2.92 8.98
C ARG A 177 -14.97 2.82 7.90
N VAL A 178 -14.53 3.99 7.44
CA VAL A 178 -13.28 4.17 6.68
C VAL A 178 -12.24 4.73 7.65
N ILE A 179 -11.02 4.21 7.63
CA ILE A 179 -9.86 4.76 8.36
C ILE A 179 -8.81 5.15 7.33
N PHE A 180 -8.17 6.30 7.51
CA PHE A 180 -7.30 6.89 6.49
C PHE A 180 -6.25 7.82 7.10
N THR A 181 -5.25 8.17 6.31
CA THR A 181 -4.21 9.13 6.69
C THR A 181 -4.49 10.49 6.09
N SER A 182 -4.33 11.54 6.89
CA SER A 182 -4.48 12.91 6.41
C SER A 182 -3.61 13.89 7.17
N ASN A 183 -3.29 15.01 6.51
CA ASN A 183 -2.71 16.18 7.17
C ASN A 183 -3.72 17.32 7.38
N MET A 184 -5.02 17.00 7.45
CA MET A 184 -6.09 18.00 7.54
C MET A 184 -5.98 18.93 8.76
N ASP A 185 -5.28 18.54 9.84
CA ASP A 185 -4.97 19.39 10.99
C ASP A 185 -3.51 19.87 11.06
N GLY A 186 -2.75 19.72 9.97
CA GLY A 186 -1.40 20.27 9.81
C GLY A 186 -0.26 19.28 10.03
N ASP A 187 -0.56 18.07 10.52
CA ASP A 187 0.38 16.96 10.65
C ASP A 187 -0.25 15.65 10.14
N LEU A 188 0.54 14.66 9.73
CA LEU A 188 0.02 13.39 9.21
C LEU A 188 -0.47 12.50 10.35
N ASP A 189 -1.78 12.45 10.51
CA ASP A 189 -2.46 11.64 11.53
C ASP A 189 -3.41 10.62 10.90
N ILE A 190 -3.89 9.70 11.74
CA ILE A 190 -4.96 8.77 11.40
C ILE A 190 -6.32 9.39 11.71
N TYR A 191 -7.23 9.26 10.75
CA TYR A 191 -8.62 9.71 10.85
C TYR A 191 -9.57 8.57 10.55
N SER A 192 -10.78 8.64 11.08
CA SER A 192 -11.89 7.77 10.72
C SER A 192 -13.10 8.58 10.26
N MET A 193 -13.94 7.99 9.42
CA MET A 193 -15.21 8.57 8.97
C MET A 193 -16.21 7.46 8.60
N LYS A 194 -17.46 7.84 8.35
CA LYS A 194 -18.42 6.96 7.67
C LYS A 194 -18.11 6.89 6.17
N PRO A 195 -18.54 5.83 5.45
CA PRO A 195 -18.33 5.68 4.00
C PRO A 195 -18.94 6.77 3.11
N ASP A 196 -19.83 7.61 3.66
CA ASP A 196 -20.42 8.77 2.99
C ASP A 196 -19.61 10.07 3.20
N GLY A 197 -18.51 10.03 3.94
CA GLY A 197 -17.66 11.18 4.25
C GLY A 197 -18.07 11.94 5.51
N SER A 198 -19.15 11.56 6.19
CA SER A 198 -19.61 12.19 7.43
C SER A 198 -18.93 11.62 8.68
N ASP A 199 -19.09 12.29 9.82
CA ASP A 199 -18.54 11.87 11.14
C ASP A 199 -17.02 11.65 11.12
N VAL A 200 -16.29 12.60 10.52
CA VAL A 200 -14.82 12.60 10.50
C VAL A 200 -14.27 12.83 11.91
N ARG A 201 -13.35 11.98 12.34
CA ARG A 201 -12.71 12.03 13.66
C ARG A 201 -11.21 11.78 13.54
N ARG A 202 -10.40 12.63 14.15
CA ARG A 202 -8.96 12.41 14.32
C ARG A 202 -8.72 11.39 15.43
N LEU A 203 -7.92 10.36 15.17
CA LEU A 203 -7.63 9.24 16.08
C LEU A 203 -6.22 9.30 16.68
N THR A 204 -5.27 9.92 15.99
CA THR A 204 -3.91 10.16 16.51
C THR A 204 -3.58 11.64 16.47
N ASN A 205 -2.68 12.10 17.35
CA ASN A 205 -2.32 13.51 17.44
C ASN A 205 -0.87 13.77 17.89
N ARG A 206 -0.03 12.74 17.83
CA ARG A 206 1.36 12.85 18.25
C ARG A 206 2.20 13.29 17.07
N GLU A 207 2.96 14.36 17.26
CA GLU A 207 3.76 14.93 16.18
C GLU A 207 4.68 13.91 15.50
N GLY A 208 4.50 13.75 14.19
CA GLY A 208 5.24 12.81 13.35
C GLY A 208 4.39 12.27 12.22
N TYR A 209 4.92 11.26 11.53
CA TYR A 209 4.18 10.61 10.46
C TYR A 209 3.38 9.43 11.03
N ASP A 210 2.05 9.48 10.99
CA ASP A 210 1.17 8.32 11.14
C ASP A 210 0.53 7.94 9.79
N GLY A 211 0.66 6.67 9.39
CA GLY A 211 0.32 6.20 8.04
C GLY A 211 -0.28 4.79 7.97
N GLY A 212 -0.90 4.47 6.85
CA GLY A 212 -1.30 3.12 6.45
C GLY A 212 -2.12 2.35 7.49
N PRO A 213 -3.25 2.90 7.97
CA PRO A 213 -4.03 2.27 9.02
C PRO A 213 -4.87 1.09 8.52
N PHE A 214 -5.01 0.05 9.34
CA PHE A 214 -5.92 -1.09 9.13
C PHE A 214 -6.72 -1.37 10.40
N TYR A 215 -8.02 -1.64 10.26
CA TYR A 215 -8.81 -2.18 11.36
C TYR A 215 -8.48 -3.65 11.63
N SER A 216 -8.60 -4.04 12.89
CA SER A 216 -8.69 -5.46 13.31
C SER A 216 -9.97 -6.12 12.76
N PRO A 217 -10.00 -7.47 12.64
CA PRO A 217 -11.14 -8.18 12.04
C PRO A 217 -12.47 -7.91 12.77
N ASP A 218 -12.43 -7.73 14.09
CA ASP A 218 -13.61 -7.41 14.91
C ASP A 218 -13.92 -5.90 14.99
N GLY A 219 -13.10 -5.05 14.36
CA GLY A 219 -13.26 -3.60 14.32
C GLY A 219 -12.99 -2.88 15.65
N THR A 220 -12.48 -3.56 16.68
CA THR A 220 -12.30 -2.97 18.02
C THR A 220 -10.98 -2.22 18.17
N MET A 221 -10.00 -2.54 17.32
CA MET A 221 -8.67 -1.93 17.26
C MET A 221 -8.30 -1.52 15.84
N PHE A 222 -7.28 -0.68 15.72
CA PHE A 222 -6.56 -0.46 14.46
C PHE A 222 -5.04 -0.50 14.68
N VAL A 223 -4.32 -0.82 13.60
CA VAL A 223 -2.85 -0.78 13.49
C VAL A 223 -2.48 0.31 12.50
N TRP A 224 -1.36 0.98 12.72
CA TRP A 224 -0.76 1.90 11.76
C TRP A 224 0.77 1.86 11.85
N ARG A 225 1.45 2.43 10.86
CA ARG A 225 2.90 2.68 10.92
C ARG A 225 3.13 4.12 11.38
N ALA A 226 4.14 4.32 12.21
CA ALA A 226 4.46 5.63 12.76
C ALA A 226 5.95 5.93 12.71
N TYR A 227 6.29 7.22 12.51
CA TYR A 227 7.60 7.76 12.80
C TYR A 227 7.48 9.02 13.65
N TYR A 228 7.81 8.91 14.93
CA TYR A 228 7.85 10.03 15.86
C TYR A 228 9.27 10.55 16.04
N PRO A 229 9.58 11.77 15.57
CA PRO A 229 10.95 12.30 15.62
C PRO A 229 11.46 12.44 17.08
N PRO A 230 12.63 11.84 17.41
CA PRO A 230 13.06 11.67 18.80
C PRO A 230 13.62 12.95 19.43
N ASN A 231 14.01 13.95 18.63
CA ASN A 231 14.64 15.18 19.11
C ASN A 231 14.26 16.38 18.23
N ALA A 232 14.63 17.59 18.67
CA ALA A 232 14.23 18.84 18.03
C ALA A 232 14.77 18.98 16.60
N GLN A 233 15.99 18.50 16.34
CA GLN A 233 16.60 18.55 15.01
C GLN A 233 15.82 17.70 14.01
N VAL A 234 15.54 16.44 14.36
CA VAL A 234 14.78 15.54 13.49
C VAL A 234 13.32 16.01 13.32
N ARG A 235 12.72 16.65 14.35
CA ARG A 235 11.41 17.30 14.21
C ARG A 235 11.43 18.45 13.21
N ALA A 236 12.47 19.29 13.22
CA ALA A 236 12.61 20.37 12.26
C ALA A 236 12.75 19.81 10.82
N GLU A 237 13.59 18.80 10.62
CA GLU A 237 13.71 18.11 9.32
C GLU A 237 12.39 17.51 8.84
N TYR A 238 11.62 16.90 9.75
CA TYR A 238 10.30 16.36 9.45
C TYR A 238 9.33 17.47 8.99
N ARG A 239 9.24 18.59 9.72
CA ARG A 239 8.42 19.74 9.35
C ARG A 239 8.82 20.34 8.01
N ASP A 240 10.13 20.46 7.75
CA ASP A 240 10.66 20.99 6.48
C ASP A 240 10.30 20.12 5.28
N LEU A 241 10.26 18.79 5.46
CA LEU A 241 9.80 17.87 4.44
C LEU A 241 8.28 17.93 4.27
N LEU A 242 7.52 17.94 5.38
CA LEU A 242 6.06 17.98 5.33
C LEU A 242 5.55 19.28 4.66
N ALA A 243 6.22 20.41 4.90
CA ALA A 243 5.93 21.68 4.23
C ALA A 243 6.14 21.64 2.70
N LYS A 244 6.91 20.65 2.22
CA LYS A 244 7.13 20.35 0.79
C LYS A 244 6.28 19.17 0.32
N GLU A 245 5.34 18.71 1.15
CA GLU A 245 4.50 17.54 0.90
C GLU A 245 5.32 16.24 0.75
N LEU A 246 6.35 16.09 1.59
CA LEU A 246 7.25 14.93 1.60
C LEU A 246 7.39 14.32 3.00
N VAL A 247 7.67 13.02 3.05
CA VAL A 247 8.12 12.31 4.26
C VAL A 247 9.27 11.36 3.95
N LYS A 248 10.07 11.00 4.97
CA LYS A 248 11.12 9.98 4.87
C LYS A 248 10.61 8.65 5.43
N PRO A 249 10.55 7.58 4.62
CA PRO A 249 9.99 6.31 5.05
C PRO A 249 11.01 5.31 5.61
N SER A 250 12.23 5.76 5.90
CA SER A 250 13.35 4.87 6.23
C SER A 250 13.28 4.22 7.61
N ARG A 251 12.50 4.79 8.53
CA ARG A 251 12.30 4.25 9.87
C ARG A 251 10.84 4.40 10.26
N MET A 252 10.17 3.28 10.47
CA MET A 252 8.79 3.25 10.92
C MET A 252 8.58 2.08 11.86
N ASP A 253 7.81 2.35 12.90
CA ASP A 253 7.42 1.36 13.89
C ASP A 253 5.91 1.17 13.83
N LEU A 254 5.43 -0.03 14.11
CA LEU A 254 4.00 -0.32 14.17
C LEU A 254 3.44 0.09 15.51
N TRP A 255 2.24 0.62 15.49
CA TRP A 255 1.47 0.99 16.66
C TRP A 255 0.05 0.45 16.53
N VAL A 256 -0.60 0.26 17.66
CA VAL A 256 -2.00 -0.11 17.73
C VAL A 256 -2.73 0.67 18.81
N ALA A 257 -4.03 0.85 18.61
CA ALA A 257 -4.92 1.54 19.54
C ALA A 257 -6.32 0.93 19.43
N ARG A 258 -7.20 1.29 20.37
CA ARG A 258 -8.64 1.03 20.21
C ARG A 258 -9.18 1.83 19.03
N ALA A 259 -10.27 1.37 18.43
CA ALA A 259 -10.91 2.00 17.27
C ALA A 259 -11.35 3.46 17.52
N ASP A 260 -11.49 3.88 18.77
CA ASP A 260 -11.77 5.27 19.17
C ASP A 260 -10.52 6.15 19.31
N GLY A 261 -9.32 5.61 19.05
CA GLY A 261 -8.03 6.29 19.18
C GLY A 261 -7.40 6.17 20.57
N THR A 262 -8.10 5.58 21.55
CA THR A 262 -7.57 5.47 22.92
C THR A 262 -6.59 4.32 23.09
N ASN A 263 -5.75 4.42 24.13
CA ASN A 263 -4.74 3.43 24.50
C ASN A 263 -3.73 3.09 23.37
N PRO A 264 -3.10 4.10 22.73
CA PRO A 264 -2.08 3.85 21.72
C PRO A 264 -0.85 3.19 22.35
N ARG A 265 -0.32 2.16 21.69
CA ARG A 265 0.87 1.42 22.14
C ARG A 265 1.75 1.01 20.96
N GLN A 266 3.05 1.13 21.16
CA GLN A 266 4.06 0.70 20.19
C GLN A 266 4.13 -0.84 20.17
N VAL A 267 4.23 -1.41 18.98
CA VAL A 267 4.37 -2.87 18.76
C VAL A 267 5.78 -3.20 18.31
N THR A 268 6.37 -2.46 17.36
CA THR A 268 7.72 -2.74 16.86
C THR A 268 8.71 -1.62 17.22
N ASN A 269 10.00 -1.94 17.30
CA ASN A 269 11.09 -0.98 17.47
C ASN A 269 12.36 -1.48 16.77
N LEU A 270 12.24 -1.80 15.48
CA LEU A 270 13.24 -2.60 14.75
C LEU A 270 14.38 -1.77 14.17
N LYS A 271 14.37 -0.44 14.39
CA LYS A 271 15.35 0.52 13.86
C LYS A 271 15.43 0.50 12.32
N ALA A 272 14.36 0.06 11.69
CA ALA A 272 14.22 -0.10 10.24
C ALA A 272 12.80 0.31 9.83
N ALA A 273 12.39 0.02 8.60
CA ALA A 273 11.01 0.19 8.20
C ALA A 273 10.16 -1.01 8.63
N SER A 274 9.08 -0.76 9.36
CA SER A 274 7.95 -1.68 9.54
C SER A 274 6.79 -1.11 8.72
N PHE A 275 6.37 -1.83 7.69
CA PHE A 275 5.54 -1.29 6.62
C PHE A 275 4.35 -2.19 6.28
N ALA A 276 3.31 -1.59 5.68
CA ALA A 276 2.06 -2.24 5.25
C ALA A 276 1.50 -3.29 6.25
N PRO A 277 1.17 -2.88 7.49
CA PRO A 277 0.67 -3.82 8.49
C PRO A 277 -0.76 -4.26 8.17
N SER A 278 -1.10 -5.51 8.49
CA SER A 278 -2.47 -5.98 8.59
C SER A 278 -2.63 -6.98 9.74
N PHE A 279 -3.82 -7.10 10.29
CA PHE A 279 -4.07 -8.06 11.37
C PHE A 279 -4.18 -9.48 10.83
N ALA A 280 -3.69 -10.45 11.62
CA ALA A 280 -4.01 -11.85 11.44
C ALA A 280 -5.52 -12.10 11.67
N PRO A 281 -6.10 -13.21 11.14
CA PRO A 281 -7.54 -13.46 11.18
C PRO A 281 -8.12 -13.53 12.60
N ASP A 282 -7.32 -13.94 13.58
CA ASP A 282 -7.71 -14.02 14.98
C ASP A 282 -7.57 -12.68 15.75
N GLY A 283 -7.05 -11.64 15.11
CA GLY A 283 -6.81 -10.32 15.70
C GLY A 283 -5.65 -10.26 16.71
N LYS A 284 -4.91 -11.35 16.95
CA LYS A 284 -3.87 -11.43 18.00
C LYS A 284 -2.46 -11.13 17.52
N LYS A 285 -2.25 -11.22 16.21
CA LYS A 285 -0.96 -10.93 15.57
C LYS A 285 -1.12 -9.91 14.46
N ILE A 286 -0.01 -9.30 14.08
CA ILE A 286 0.09 -8.35 12.97
C ILE A 286 1.11 -8.91 11.99
N ILE A 287 0.71 -9.06 10.73
CA ILE A 287 1.64 -9.34 9.62
C ILE A 287 2.05 -8.03 8.98
N PHE A 288 3.33 -7.88 8.64
CA PHE A 288 3.88 -6.65 8.08
C PHE A 288 5.15 -6.94 7.28
N SER A 289 5.58 -5.97 6.49
CA SER A 289 6.82 -6.04 5.73
C SER A 289 7.94 -5.29 6.44
N SER A 290 9.16 -5.83 6.48
CA SER A 290 10.30 -5.16 7.11
C SER A 290 11.64 -5.50 6.49
N ASN A 291 12.54 -4.52 6.52
CA ASN A 291 13.93 -4.65 6.10
C ASN A 291 14.92 -4.70 7.27
N HIS A 292 14.47 -4.91 8.51
CA HIS A 292 15.34 -4.88 9.69
C HIS A 292 16.44 -5.97 9.69
N HIS A 293 16.20 -7.06 8.98
CA HIS A 293 17.16 -8.17 8.84
C HIS A 293 18.23 -7.89 7.77
N ASP A 294 18.04 -6.86 6.93
CA ASP A 294 18.97 -6.46 5.87
C ASP A 294 19.65 -5.12 6.22
N PRO A 295 20.93 -5.13 6.62
CA PRO A 295 21.68 -3.91 6.89
C PRO A 295 21.79 -2.96 5.69
N ALA A 296 21.66 -3.46 4.45
CA ALA A 296 21.64 -2.62 3.26
C ALA A 296 20.27 -1.92 3.03
N GLY A 297 19.23 -2.35 3.75
CA GLY A 297 17.89 -1.78 3.76
C GLY A 297 17.09 -1.95 2.48
N ARG A 298 17.53 -2.84 1.58
CA ARG A 298 16.92 -3.06 0.25
C ARG A 298 15.98 -4.25 0.23
N LEU A 299 16.22 -5.25 1.09
CA LEU A 299 15.43 -6.46 1.14
C LEU A 299 14.28 -6.29 2.14
N PHE A 300 13.07 -6.61 1.70
CA PHE A 300 11.89 -6.61 2.55
C PHE A 300 11.31 -8.01 2.56
N ASP A 301 11.10 -8.55 3.75
CA ASP A 301 10.40 -9.81 3.95
C ASP A 301 9.18 -9.57 4.85
N LEU A 302 8.25 -10.53 4.84
CA LEU A 302 7.08 -10.51 5.72
C LEU A 302 7.46 -11.06 7.09
N PHE A 303 6.91 -10.42 8.11
CA PHE A 303 7.06 -10.79 9.51
C PHE A 303 5.71 -10.80 10.20
N LEU A 304 5.58 -11.65 11.20
CA LEU A 304 4.42 -11.75 12.07
C LEU A 304 4.86 -11.41 13.49
N VAL A 305 4.07 -10.63 14.23
CA VAL A 305 4.39 -10.23 15.60
C VAL A 305 3.13 -10.23 16.46
N ASN A 306 3.27 -10.60 17.73
CA ASN A 306 2.18 -10.46 18.68
C ASN A 306 1.83 -9.00 18.86
N LEU A 307 0.58 -8.77 19.23
CA LEU A 307 0.06 -7.46 19.58
C LEU A 307 0.99 -6.69 20.53
N ASP A 308 1.59 -7.32 21.54
CA ASP A 308 2.50 -6.69 22.53
C ASP A 308 3.95 -6.48 22.05
N GLY A 309 4.27 -6.83 20.80
CA GLY A 309 5.62 -6.74 20.23
C GLY A 309 6.50 -7.98 20.46
N SER A 310 6.03 -8.97 21.21
CA SER A 310 6.73 -10.24 21.40
C SER A 310 6.53 -11.19 20.22
N GLY A 311 7.31 -12.27 20.18
CA GLY A 311 7.09 -13.36 19.21
C GLY A 311 7.28 -12.93 17.75
N LEU A 312 8.23 -12.03 17.48
CA LEU A 312 8.59 -11.66 16.11
C LEU A 312 9.09 -12.90 15.36
N GLU A 313 8.44 -13.17 14.23
CA GLU A 313 8.66 -14.34 13.39
C GLU A 313 8.76 -13.90 11.93
N GLN A 314 9.71 -14.46 11.18
CA GLN A 314 9.84 -14.21 9.74
C GLN A 314 8.97 -15.21 8.97
N ILE A 315 8.22 -14.71 7.99
CA ILE A 315 7.23 -15.49 7.22
C ILE A 315 7.72 -15.78 5.80
N THR A 316 8.40 -14.83 5.16
CA THR A 316 8.99 -15.02 3.83
C THR A 316 10.50 -14.96 3.86
N TYR A 317 11.13 -15.68 2.93
CA TYR A 317 12.59 -15.79 2.83
C TYR A 317 13.09 -15.63 1.38
N GLY A 318 12.28 -15.02 0.51
CA GLY A 318 12.54 -14.91 -0.93
C GLY A 318 13.75 -14.04 -1.29
N GLY A 319 14.25 -13.24 -0.34
CA GLY A 319 15.52 -12.51 -0.50
C GLY A 319 15.46 -11.33 -1.49
N GLU A 320 14.26 -10.83 -1.78
CA GLU A 320 14.05 -9.64 -2.61
C GLU A 320 13.11 -8.64 -1.91
N PHE A 321 11.87 -8.54 -2.36
CA PHE A 321 10.88 -7.63 -1.82
C PHE A 321 9.57 -8.38 -1.70
N ASP A 322 9.08 -8.56 -0.48
CA ASP A 322 7.77 -9.06 -0.14
C ASP A 322 7.05 -8.01 0.70
N CYS A 323 5.86 -7.60 0.27
CA CYS A 323 5.15 -6.48 0.85
C CYS A 323 3.62 -6.55 0.66
N PHE A 324 2.90 -5.65 1.32
CA PHE A 324 1.44 -5.52 1.27
C PHE A 324 0.70 -6.83 1.63
N PRO A 325 1.04 -7.49 2.75
CA PRO A 325 0.37 -8.70 3.16
C PRO A 325 -1.06 -8.43 3.61
N MET A 326 -2.00 -9.28 3.20
CA MET A 326 -3.37 -9.27 3.71
C MET A 326 -3.96 -10.68 3.74
N PHE A 327 -4.56 -11.05 4.87
CA PHE A 327 -5.31 -12.29 4.97
C PHE A 327 -6.64 -12.21 4.22
N SER A 328 -7.05 -13.32 3.62
CA SER A 328 -8.38 -13.44 3.03
C SER A 328 -9.46 -13.28 4.11
N PRO A 329 -10.68 -12.90 3.75
CA PRO A 329 -11.71 -12.58 4.75
C PRO A 329 -12.18 -13.78 5.59
N ASP A 330 -11.93 -15.00 5.11
CA ASP A 330 -12.15 -16.26 5.83
C ASP A 330 -10.91 -16.74 6.62
N GLY A 331 -9.79 -16.04 6.50
CA GLY A 331 -8.52 -16.33 7.15
C GLY A 331 -7.74 -17.52 6.60
N THR A 332 -8.18 -18.12 5.49
CA THR A 332 -7.56 -19.35 4.94
C THR A 332 -6.43 -19.09 3.96
N LYS A 333 -6.23 -17.84 3.51
CA LYS A 333 -5.23 -17.46 2.52
C LYS A 333 -4.52 -16.17 2.90
N LEU A 334 -3.31 -16.00 2.36
CA LEU A 334 -2.54 -14.76 2.41
C LEU A 334 -2.28 -14.28 0.99
N VAL A 335 -2.58 -13.01 0.71
CA VAL A 335 -2.10 -12.30 -0.49
C VAL A 335 -0.91 -11.43 -0.10
N TRP A 336 0.09 -11.33 -0.96
CA TRP A 336 1.16 -10.33 -0.87
C TRP A 336 1.70 -9.99 -2.27
N CYS A 337 2.43 -8.90 -2.36
CA CYS A 337 3.17 -8.52 -3.55
C CYS A 337 4.64 -8.91 -3.39
N SER A 338 5.22 -9.52 -4.40
CA SER A 338 6.61 -9.99 -4.38
C SER A 338 7.35 -9.70 -5.66
N ASN A 339 8.67 -9.53 -5.57
CA ASN A 339 9.56 -9.56 -6.73
C ASN A 339 10.06 -10.96 -7.09
N ARG A 340 9.73 -11.99 -6.28
CA ARG A 340 10.18 -13.37 -6.51
C ARG A 340 9.75 -13.87 -7.89
N ASN A 341 10.58 -14.74 -8.48
CA ASN A 341 10.31 -15.41 -9.75
C ASN A 341 10.10 -14.48 -10.97
N GLY A 342 10.52 -13.21 -10.88
CA GLY A 342 10.51 -12.26 -11.98
C GLY A 342 11.90 -11.63 -12.23
N PRO A 343 12.07 -10.88 -13.34
CA PRO A 343 13.17 -9.93 -13.47
C PRO A 343 13.27 -9.03 -12.23
N SER A 344 14.51 -8.72 -11.81
CA SER A 344 14.73 -7.88 -10.63
C SER A 344 13.90 -6.58 -10.69
N ARG A 345 13.15 -6.31 -9.61
CA ARG A 345 12.22 -5.16 -9.45
C ARG A 345 10.91 -5.27 -10.23
N GLN A 346 10.56 -6.46 -10.71
CA GLN A 346 9.23 -6.73 -11.22
C GLN A 346 8.33 -7.21 -10.08
N THR A 347 7.43 -6.36 -9.59
CA THR A 347 6.50 -6.73 -8.53
C THR A 347 5.22 -7.36 -9.10
N ASP A 348 4.88 -8.54 -8.60
CA ASP A 348 3.72 -9.34 -8.97
C ASP A 348 2.94 -9.79 -7.71
N ILE A 349 1.71 -10.26 -7.90
CA ILE A 349 0.81 -10.69 -6.81
C ILE A 349 0.97 -12.19 -6.59
N PHE A 350 1.08 -12.59 -5.32
CA PHE A 350 1.17 -13.96 -4.88
C PHE A 350 0.07 -14.26 -3.88
N ILE A 351 -0.43 -15.49 -3.91
CA ILE A 351 -1.35 -16.01 -2.90
C ILE A 351 -0.84 -17.36 -2.40
N ALA A 352 -1.03 -17.63 -1.12
CA ALA A 352 -0.78 -18.92 -0.49
C ALA A 352 -1.99 -19.35 0.35
N ASP A 353 -2.15 -20.65 0.52
CA ASP A 353 -2.96 -21.19 1.60
C ASP A 353 -2.21 -20.94 2.91
N TRP A 354 -2.91 -20.34 3.88
CA TRP A 354 -2.33 -20.03 5.17
C TRP A 354 -2.37 -21.25 6.09
N ILE A 355 -1.22 -21.59 6.66
CA ILE A 355 -1.05 -22.66 7.65
C ILE A 355 -0.77 -21.95 8.99
N PRO A 356 -1.69 -21.96 9.98
CA PRO A 356 -1.55 -21.20 11.23
C PRO A 356 -0.38 -21.58 12.14
#